data_AF-A0A7J6KUU6-F1
#
_entry.id   AF-A0A7J6KUU6-F1
#
_cell.length_a   1.000
_cell.length_b   1.000
_cell.length_c   1.000
_cell.angle_alpha   90.00
_cell.angle_beta   90.00
_cell.angle_gamma   90.00
#
_symmetry.space_group_name_H-M   'P 1'
#
loop_
_entity.id
_entity.type
_entity.pdbx_description
1 polymer ?
#
loop_
_entity_poly.entity_id
_entity_poly.type
_entity_poly.pdbx_seq_one_letter_code
_entity_poly.pdbx_strand_id
1 'polypeptide(L)'
;MAAVYLSCAYCGATSQQRPHPFTCSRCLDVKYCSKDHQLRHWREAHRVECRGAGGKKPTLAEQVANLRLAMLVQKCQKSFDVQRSDAESLVAQAHAEKTRSISEEIAEAGAERNRILQDVSTASEAVEKVAEQKRNAEREVLTGCST
;
A
#
# COMPACT_ATOMS: atom_id res chain seq x y z
N MET A 1 12.18 -33.23 42.24
CA MET A 1 11.88 -31.91 42.83
C MET A 1 12.31 -30.85 41.81
N ALA A 2 11.39 -30.27 41.04
CA ALA A 2 11.74 -29.18 40.12
C ALA A 2 12.04 -27.93 40.95
N ALA A 3 13.28 -27.45 40.91
CA ALA A 3 13.64 -26.18 41.54
C ALA A 3 12.84 -25.06 40.86
N VAL A 4 11.95 -24.41 41.61
CA VAL A 4 11.24 -23.23 41.14
C VAL A 4 12.24 -22.08 41.11
N TYR A 5 12.83 -21.84 39.94
CA TYR A 5 13.75 -20.73 39.73
C TYR A 5 12.97 -19.43 39.72
N LEU A 6 13.09 -18.66 40.80
CA LEU A 6 12.66 -17.27 40.81
C LEU A 6 13.68 -16.46 40.02
N SER A 7 13.19 -15.59 39.12
CA SER A 7 14.02 -14.70 38.31
C SER A 7 13.58 -13.24 38.51
N CYS A 8 14.51 -12.33 38.28
CA CYS A 8 14.23 -10.90 38.28
C CYS A 8 13.44 -10.53 37.03
N ALA A 9 12.25 -9.95 37.19
CA ALA A 9 11.40 -9.56 36.08
C ALA A 9 12.00 -8.47 35.16
N TYR A 10 13.04 -7.75 35.62
CA TYR A 10 13.72 -6.72 34.82
C TYR A 10 14.98 -7.24 34.12
N CYS A 11 15.90 -7.83 34.89
CA CYS A 11 17.22 -8.21 34.37
C CYS A 11 17.37 -9.71 34.08
N GLY A 12 16.33 -10.52 34.31
CA GLY A 12 16.33 -11.97 34.07
C GLY A 12 17.19 -12.82 35.01
N ALA A 13 18.03 -12.21 35.87
CA ALA A 13 18.94 -12.94 36.75
C ALA A 13 18.18 -13.93 37.65
N THR A 14 18.70 -15.14 37.80
CA THR A 14 18.09 -16.23 38.58
C THR A 14 18.54 -16.21 40.05
N SER A 15 17.82 -16.94 40.90
CA SER A 15 18.04 -16.90 42.36
C SER A 15 19.38 -17.51 42.77
N GLN A 16 19.94 -18.35 41.90
CA GLN A 16 21.30 -18.88 42.01
C GLN A 16 22.37 -17.79 41.82
N GLN A 17 22.09 -16.80 40.97
CA GLN A 17 23.03 -15.70 40.70
C GLN A 17 22.92 -14.62 41.77
N ARG A 18 21.69 -14.21 42.11
CA ARG A 18 21.41 -13.20 43.14
C ARG A 18 20.04 -13.42 43.79
N PRO A 19 19.89 -13.14 45.10
CA PRO A 19 18.59 -13.21 45.75
C PRO A 19 17.62 -12.14 45.20
N HIS A 20 16.31 -12.45 45.23
CA HIS A 20 15.23 -11.54 44.82
C HIS A 20 14.33 -11.16 45.99
N PRO A 21 14.83 -10.36 46.95
CA PRO A 21 14.06 -10.05 48.15
C PRO A 21 12.91 -9.09 47.87
N PHE A 22 12.92 -8.39 46.75
CA PHE A 22 11.90 -7.39 46.42
C PHE A 22 10.79 -8.04 45.59
N THR A 23 9.57 -7.96 46.09
CA THR A 23 8.37 -8.40 45.36
C THR A 23 7.46 -7.18 45.17
N CYS A 24 6.77 -7.08 44.04
CA CYS A 24 5.82 -5.99 43.84
C CYS A 24 4.74 -6.04 44.93
N SER A 25 4.66 -5.01 45.77
CA SER A 25 3.69 -4.95 46.86
C SER A 25 2.23 -4.89 46.40
N ARG A 26 1.98 -4.55 45.13
CA ARG A 26 0.63 -4.49 44.56
C ARG A 26 0.12 -5.87 44.15
N CYS A 27 0.85 -6.58 43.29
CA CYS A 27 0.39 -7.86 42.73
C CYS A 27 0.98 -9.08 43.45
N LEU A 28 2.07 -8.93 44.19
CA LEU A 28 2.82 -10.01 44.85
C LEU A 28 3.37 -11.12 43.92
N ASP A 29 3.12 -11.03 42.60
CA ASP A 29 3.49 -12.05 41.62
C ASP A 29 4.90 -11.90 41.04
N VAL A 30 5.41 -10.68 40.90
CA VAL A 30 6.71 -10.42 40.25
C VAL A 30 7.81 -10.07 41.26
N LYS A 31 9.03 -10.58 41.03
CA LYS A 31 10.19 -10.39 41.91
C LYS A 31 11.34 -9.66 41.23
N TYR A 32 12.18 -9.03 42.05
CA TYR A 32 13.29 -8.18 41.62
C TYR A 32 14.51 -8.38 42.53
N CYS A 33 15.70 -8.26 41.94
CA CYS A 33 16.96 -8.23 42.69
C CYS A 33 17.09 -6.97 43.55
N SER A 34 16.49 -5.86 43.12
CA SER A 34 16.64 -4.55 43.77
C SER A 34 15.40 -3.67 43.57
N LYS A 35 15.28 -2.64 44.42
CA LYS A 35 14.26 -1.59 44.28
C LYS A 35 14.43 -0.80 42.97
N ASP A 36 15.65 -0.66 42.45
CA ASP A 36 15.91 0.02 41.16
C ASP A 36 15.30 -0.75 39.98
N HIS A 37 15.52 -2.07 39.92
CA HIS A 37 14.91 -2.93 38.90
C HIS A 37 13.38 -2.92 38.96
N GLN A 38 12.81 -2.88 40.17
CA GLN A 38 11.38 -2.70 40.34
C GLN A 38 10.88 -1.37 39.76
N LEU A 39 11.59 -0.25 40.03
CA LEU A 39 11.20 1.09 39.55
C LEU A 39 11.36 1.25 38.03
N ARG A 40 12.37 0.64 37.42
CA ARG A 40 12.55 0.65 35.96
C ARG A 40 11.48 -0.17 35.28
N HIS A 41 11.29 -1.42 35.70
CA HIS A 41 10.24 -2.28 35.16
C HIS A 41 8.84 -1.67 35.36
N TRP A 42 8.60 -1.00 36.49
CA TRP A 42 7.36 -0.25 36.73
C TRP A 42 7.08 0.83 35.68
N ARG A 43 8.10 1.61 35.31
CA ARG A 43 7.97 2.67 34.30
C ARG A 43 7.81 2.14 32.89
N GLU A 44 8.47 1.03 32.58
CA GLU A 44 8.53 0.47 31.23
C GLU A 44 7.30 -0.36 30.87
N ALA A 45 6.86 -1.26 31.74
CA ALA A 45 5.80 -2.22 31.40
C ALA A 45 4.90 -2.61 32.58
N HIS A 46 5.48 -2.85 33.76
CA HIS A 46 4.73 -3.48 34.85
C HIS A 46 3.54 -2.65 35.33
N ARG A 47 3.54 -1.31 35.20
CA ARG A 47 2.37 -0.50 35.59
C ARG A 47 1.08 -0.90 34.85
N VAL A 48 1.19 -1.29 33.59
CA VAL A 48 0.04 -1.69 32.75
C VAL A 48 -0.38 -3.13 33.05
N GLU A 49 0.61 -3.99 33.29
CA GLU A 49 0.40 -5.42 33.53
C GLU A 49 0.06 -5.75 34.98
N CYS A 50 0.39 -4.86 35.92
CA CYS A 50 0.23 -5.08 37.34
C CYS A 50 -1.25 -5.18 37.70
N ARG A 51 -1.72 -6.42 37.76
CA ARG A 51 -2.98 -6.79 38.37
C ARG A 51 -2.72 -6.83 39.88
N GLY A 52 -2.84 -5.68 40.55
CA GLY A 52 -2.75 -5.64 42.01
C GLY A 52 -3.73 -6.64 42.65
N ALA A 53 -3.63 -6.88 43.95
CA ALA A 53 -4.54 -7.78 44.69
C ALA A 53 -6.05 -7.44 44.56
N GLY A 54 -6.40 -6.31 43.93
CA GLY A 54 -7.77 -5.90 43.56
C GLY A 54 -8.01 -5.68 42.07
N GLY A 55 -7.11 -6.10 41.18
CA GLY A 55 -7.34 -6.12 39.74
C GLY A 55 -8.41 -7.16 39.43
N LYS A 56 -9.68 -6.77 39.53
CA LYS A 56 -10.82 -7.66 39.28
C LYS A 56 -10.58 -8.33 37.92
N LYS A 57 -10.49 -9.67 37.92
CA LYS A 57 -10.67 -10.41 36.68
C LYS A 57 -12.00 -9.91 36.09
N PRO A 58 -12.05 -9.58 34.79
CA PRO A 58 -13.31 -9.12 34.20
C PRO A 58 -14.37 -10.13 34.58
N THR A 59 -15.44 -9.63 35.18
CA THR A 59 -16.58 -10.44 35.59
C THR A 59 -17.12 -11.17 34.37
N LEU A 60 -17.83 -12.28 34.59
CA LEU A 60 -18.48 -13.00 33.49
C LEU A 60 -19.38 -12.05 32.67
N ALA A 61 -20.03 -11.08 33.32
CA ALA A 61 -20.83 -10.05 32.68
C ALA A 61 -20.00 -9.14 31.75
N GLU A 62 -18.84 -8.68 32.20
CA GLU A 62 -17.92 -7.87 31.37
C GLU A 62 -17.34 -8.68 30.21
N GLN A 63 -17.00 -9.95 30.43
CA GLN A 63 -16.53 -10.83 29.36
C GLN A 63 -17.62 -11.04 28.30
N VAL A 64 -18.86 -11.27 28.71
CA VAL A 64 -20.01 -11.42 27.80
C VAL A 64 -20.31 -10.11 27.07
N ALA A 65 -20.20 -8.96 27.73
CA ALA A 65 -20.36 -7.65 27.11
C ALA A 65 -19.28 -7.39 26.05
N ASN A 66 -18.02 -7.70 26.36
CA ASN A 66 -16.91 -7.58 25.42
C ASN A 66 -17.06 -8.51 24.22
N LEU A 67 -17.52 -9.75 24.44
CA LEU A 67 -17.79 -10.69 23.36
C LEU A 67 -18.90 -10.18 22.43
N ARG A 68 -20.00 -9.66 23.00
CA ARG A 68 -21.09 -9.04 22.23
C ARG A 68 -20.60 -7.84 21.43
N LEU A 69 -19.78 -6.97 22.04
CA LEU A 69 -19.20 -5.82 21.35
C LEU A 69 -18.31 -6.26 20.19
N ALA A 70 -17.45 -7.27 20.39
CA ALA A 70 -16.61 -7.82 19.33
C ALA A 70 -17.44 -8.37 18.16
N MET A 71 -18.56 -9.04 18.44
CA MET A 71 -19.47 -9.52 17.39
C MET A 71 -20.13 -8.37 16.61
N LEU A 72 -20.52 -7.28 17.29
CA LEU A 72 -21.09 -6.10 16.64
C LEU A 72 -20.05 -5.40 15.76
N VAL A 73 -18.83 -5.23 16.26
CA VAL A 73 -17.71 -4.67 15.47
C VAL A 73 -17.44 -5.52 14.24
N GLN A 74 -17.38 -6.85 14.39
CA GLN A 74 -17.20 -7.76 13.26
C GLN A 74 -18.31 -7.63 12.22
N LYS A 75 -19.58 -7.50 12.66
CA LYS A 75 -20.72 -7.32 11.76
C LYS A 75 -20.61 -6.01 10.97
N CYS A 76 -20.33 -4.90 11.65
CA CYS A 76 -20.14 -3.60 11.00
C CYS A 76 -18.95 -3.60 10.04
N GLN A 77 -17.84 -4.25 10.42
CA GLN A 77 -16.66 -4.38 9.57
C GLN A 77 -16.98 -5.10 8.26
N LYS A 78 -17.70 -6.23 8.32
CA LYS A 78 -18.13 -6.96 7.11
C LYS A 78 -19.01 -6.11 6.19
N SER A 79 -19.96 -5.36 6.74
CA SER A 79 -20.78 -4.44 5.95
C SER A 79 -19.93 -3.38 5.24
N PHE A 80 -18.94 -2.83 5.94
CA PHE A 80 -18.03 -1.84 5.37
C PHE A 80 -17.11 -2.43 4.29
N ASP A 81 -16.59 -3.64 4.49
CA ASP A 81 -15.74 -4.32 3.51
C ASP A 81 -16.47 -4.59 2.20
N VAL A 82 -17.75 -4.98 2.26
CA VAL A 82 -18.60 -5.15 1.07
C VAL A 82 -18.79 -3.83 0.34
N GLN A 83 -19.13 -2.75 1.07
CA GLN A 83 -19.29 -1.43 0.46
C GLN A 83 -18.00 -0.94 -0.21
N ARG A 84 -16.85 -1.21 0.41
CA ARG A 84 -15.55 -0.88 -0.16
C ARG A 84 -15.28 -1.67 -1.44
N SER A 85 -15.53 -2.98 -1.46
CA SER A 85 -15.33 -3.80 -2.66
C SER A 85 -16.22 -3.36 -3.82
N ASP A 86 -17.47 -2.97 -3.53
CA ASP A 86 -18.39 -2.46 -4.55
C ASP A 86 -17.86 -1.15 -5.14
N ALA A 87 -17.39 -0.23 -4.30
CA ALA A 87 -16.78 1.03 -4.75
C ALA A 87 -15.51 0.80 -5.60
N GLU A 88 -14.63 -0.11 -5.17
CA GLU A 88 -13.43 -0.48 -5.94
C GLU A 88 -13.78 -1.09 -7.30
N SER A 89 -14.83 -1.92 -7.36
CA SER A 89 -15.31 -2.51 -8.61
C SER A 89 -15.84 -1.45 -9.57
N LEU A 90 -16.63 -0.49 -9.08
CA LEU A 90 -17.14 0.62 -9.90
C LEU A 90 -16.00 1.49 -10.45
N VAL A 91 -15.00 1.79 -9.63
CA VAL A 91 -13.82 2.54 -10.07
C VAL A 91 -13.02 1.77 -11.12
N ALA A 92 -12.83 0.46 -10.93
CA ALA A 92 -12.13 -0.39 -11.90
C ALA A 92 -12.88 -0.45 -13.24
N GLN A 93 -14.21 -0.57 -13.21
CA GLN A 93 -15.04 -0.55 -14.42
C GLN A 93 -14.92 0.79 -15.15
N ALA A 94 -15.10 1.91 -14.44
CA ALA A 94 -14.97 3.24 -15.03
C ALA A 94 -13.58 3.49 -15.63
N HIS A 95 -12.53 3.02 -14.95
CA HIS A 95 -11.17 3.10 -15.47
C HIS A 95 -10.99 2.26 -16.74
N ALA A 96 -11.52 1.03 -16.77
CA ALA A 96 -11.45 0.17 -17.95
C ALA A 96 -12.19 0.77 -19.15
N GLU A 97 -13.38 1.34 -18.94
CA GLU A 97 -14.16 2.02 -19.99
C GLU A 97 -13.40 3.24 -20.52
N LYS A 98 -12.86 4.08 -19.64
CA LYS A 98 -12.06 5.24 -20.04
C LYS A 98 -10.79 4.84 -20.80
N THR A 99 -10.12 3.78 -20.36
CA THR A 99 -8.92 3.26 -21.02
C THR A 99 -9.25 2.77 -22.44
N ARG A 100 -10.40 2.10 -22.61
CA ARG A 100 -10.88 1.66 -23.92
C ARG A 100 -11.18 2.85 -24.84
N SER A 101 -11.93 3.84 -24.34
CA SER A 101 -12.24 5.07 -25.09
C SER A 101 -10.97 5.77 -25.58
N ILE A 102 -9.98 5.97 -24.69
CA ILE A 102 -8.71 6.62 -25.07
C ILE A 102 -7.94 5.78 -26.09
N SER A 103 -7.96 4.45 -25.97
CA SER A 103 -7.27 3.58 -26.93
C SER A 103 -7.88 3.65 -28.34
N GLU A 104 -9.21 3.80 -28.43
CA GLU A 104 -9.92 3.99 -29.70
C GLU A 104 -9.55 5.35 -30.33
N GLU A 105 -9.57 6.44 -29.56
CA GLU A 105 -9.15 7.76 -30.02
C GLU A 105 -7.70 7.77 -30.55
N ILE A 106 -6.78 7.09 -29.87
CA ILE A 106 -5.39 6.96 -30.31
C ILE A 106 -5.30 6.17 -31.63
N ALA A 107 -6.09 5.11 -31.78
CA ALA A 107 -6.10 4.31 -33.00
C ALA A 107 -6.63 5.12 -34.20
N GLU A 108 -7.69 5.90 -34.01
CA GLU A 108 -8.25 6.80 -35.03
C GLU A 108 -7.27 7.90 -35.42
N ALA A 109 -6.67 8.57 -34.44
CA ALA A 109 -5.64 9.59 -34.69
C ALA A 109 -4.43 8.99 -35.43
N GLY A 110 -4.05 7.75 -35.09
CA GLY A 110 -2.99 7.01 -35.78
C GLY A 110 -3.33 6.70 -37.24
N ALA A 111 -4.57 6.30 -37.51
CA ALA A 111 -5.05 6.06 -38.87
C ALA A 111 -5.06 7.35 -39.70
N GLU A 112 -5.53 8.45 -39.13
CA GLU A 112 -5.57 9.75 -39.82
C GLU A 112 -4.16 10.27 -40.13
N ARG A 113 -3.23 10.18 -39.17
CA ARG A 113 -1.82 10.50 -39.40
C ARG A 113 -1.25 9.71 -40.58
N ASN A 114 -1.56 8.41 -40.67
CA ASN A 114 -1.07 7.58 -41.77
C ASN A 114 -1.64 8.00 -43.14
N ARG A 115 -2.91 8.43 -43.20
CA ARG A 115 -3.49 9.01 -44.43
C ARG A 115 -2.75 10.29 -44.84
N ILE A 116 -2.55 11.21 -43.90
CA ILE A 116 -1.80 12.46 -44.17
C ILE A 116 -0.39 12.15 -44.68
N LEU A 117 0.30 11.15 -44.10
CA LEU A 117 1.62 10.74 -44.58
C LEU A 117 1.60 10.20 -46.02
N GLN A 118 0.55 9.46 -46.40
CA GLN A 118 0.37 9.00 -47.78
C GLN A 118 0.10 10.16 -48.74
N ASP A 119 -0.73 11.13 -48.33
CA ASP A 119 -1.03 12.32 -49.12
C ASP A 119 0.23 13.18 -49.33
N VAL A 120 1.02 13.38 -48.28
CA VAL A 120 2.31 14.09 -48.36
C VAL A 120 3.30 13.37 -49.27
N SER A 121 3.38 12.03 -49.18
CA SER A 121 4.23 11.23 -50.08
C SER A 121 3.82 11.41 -51.53
N THR A 122 2.52 11.29 -51.81
CA THR A 122 1.95 11.44 -53.17
C THR A 122 2.18 12.85 -53.71
N ALA A 123 2.00 13.88 -52.88
CA ALA A 123 2.26 15.26 -53.25
C ALA A 123 3.75 15.50 -53.55
N SER A 124 4.66 14.89 -52.76
CA SER A 124 6.10 14.98 -52.99
C SER A 124 6.49 14.39 -54.35
N GLU A 125 5.96 13.21 -54.70
CA GLU A 125 6.19 12.60 -56.01
C GLU A 125 5.63 13.46 -57.17
N ALA A 126 4.48 14.08 -56.97
CA ALA A 126 3.88 14.98 -57.97
C ALA A 126 4.76 16.22 -58.19
N VAL A 127 5.29 16.82 -57.12
CA VAL A 127 6.23 17.95 -57.20
C VAL A 127 7.49 17.56 -57.97
N GLU A 128 8.05 16.37 -57.72
CA GLU A 128 9.24 15.89 -58.42
C GLU A 128 8.98 15.68 -59.91
N LYS A 129 7.82 15.11 -60.28
CA LYS A 129 7.40 14.96 -61.69
C LYS A 129 7.26 16.31 -62.39
N VAL A 130 6.63 17.30 -61.76
CA VAL A 130 6.49 18.65 -62.32
C VAL A 130 7.86 19.31 -62.49
N ALA A 131 8.77 19.13 -61.53
CA ALA A 131 10.14 19.65 -61.64
C ALA A 131 10.90 19.00 -62.80
N GLU A 132 10.75 17.70 -63.03
CA GLU A 132 11.37 16.99 -64.15
C GLU A 132 10.79 17.43 -65.51
N GLN A 133 9.45 17.54 -65.61
CA GLN A 133 8.79 18.08 -66.81
C GLN A 133 9.29 19.47 -67.16
N LYS A 134 9.44 20.34 -66.15
CA LYS A 134 10.00 21.68 -66.34
C LYS A 134 11.43 21.63 -66.88
N ARG A 135 12.31 20.81 -66.30
CA ARG A 135 13.69 20.64 -66.80
C ARG A 135 13.74 20.17 -68.26
N ASN A 136 12.87 19.23 -68.64
CA ASN A 136 12.81 18.72 -70.01
C ASN A 136 12.30 19.79 -70.98
N ALA A 137 11.25 20.53 -70.62
CA ALA A 137 10.74 21.64 -71.43
C ALA A 137 11.81 22.74 -71.61
N GLU A 138 12.55 23.10 -70.55
CA GLU A 138 13.66 24.06 -70.63
C GLU A 138 14.78 23.57 -71.59
N ARG A 139 15.09 22.27 -71.58
CA ARG A 139 16.07 21.65 -72.50
C ARG A 139 15.59 21.71 -73.96
N GLU A 140 14.33 21.38 -74.21
CA GLU A 140 13.74 21.40 -75.56
C GLU A 140 13.83 22.81 -76.17
N VAL A 141 13.48 23.84 -75.39
CA VAL A 141 13.58 25.26 -75.80
C VAL A 141 15.02 25.62 -76.17
N LEU A 142 16.01 25.19 -75.39
CA LEU A 142 17.43 25.43 -75.70
C LEU A 142 17.89 24.74 -76.99
N THR A 143 17.46 23.49 -77.21
CA THR A 143 17.86 22.72 -78.41
C THR A 143 17.15 23.18 -79.68
N GLY A 144 15.92 23.67 -79.61
CA GLY A 144 15.14 24.14 -80.75
C GLY A 144 15.57 25.52 -81.30
N CYS A 145 16.40 26.26 -80.57
CA CYS A 145 16.91 27.58 -80.98
C CYS A 145 18.22 27.53 -81.79
N SER A 146 18.72 26.32 -82.11
CA SER A 146 20.02 26.10 -82.80
C SER A 146 19.93 25.76 -84.30
N THR A 147 18.77 25.96 -84.94
CA THR A 147 18.54 25.81 -86.40
C THR A 147 18.02 27.11 -86.98
#